data_AF-A0A9X8E9E1-F1
#
_entry.id   AF-A0A9X8E9E1-F1
#
_cell.length_a   1.000
_cell.length_b   1.000
_cell.length_c   1.000
_cell.angle_alpha   90.00
_cell.angle_beta   90.00
_cell.angle_gamma   90.00
#
_symmetry.space_group_name_H-M   'P 1'
#
loop_
_entity.id
_entity.type
_entity.pdbx_description
1 polymer ?
#
loop_
_entity_poly.entity_id
_entity_poly.type
_entity_poly.pdbx_seq_one_letter_code
_entity_poly.pdbx_strand_id
1 'polypeptide(L)' 'YGVFPDYAFREFKKPALTIEIVGDYFIADASTIQTRGLEVYKGINQFAKETTVFNGGDVTPDKPSCGD' A
#
# COMPACT_ATOMS: atom_id res chain seq x y z
N TYR A 1 7.84 -16.81 9.61
CA TYR A 1 8.74 -16.65 8.45
C TYR A 1 8.25 -17.53 7.31
N GLY A 2 8.46 -17.10 6.06
CA GLY A 2 8.14 -17.85 4.85
C GLY A 2 7.03 -17.25 4.00
N VAL A 3 6.59 -16.03 4.29
CA VAL A 3 5.57 -15.32 3.49
C VAL A 3 6.21 -14.45 2.41
N PHE A 4 5.40 -13.99 1.46
CA PHE A 4 5.89 -13.19 0.34
C PHE A 4 6.69 -11.94 0.75
N PRO A 5 6.27 -11.11 1.73
CA PRO A 5 7.08 -9.98 2.19
C PRO A 5 8.47 -10.38 2.71
N ASP A 6 8.58 -11.52 3.41
CA ASP A 6 9.86 -12.03 3.91
C ASP A 6 10.80 -12.39 2.75
N TYR A 7 10.28 -12.99 1.69
CA TYR A 7 11.06 -13.33 0.50
C TYR A 7 11.50 -12.05 -0.22
N ALA A 8 10.56 -11.15 -0.52
CA ALA A 8 10.84 -9.92 -1.23
C ALA A 8 11.92 -9.07 -0.55
N PHE A 9 11.84 -8.94 0.79
CA PHE A 9 12.85 -8.22 1.55
C PHE A 9 14.19 -8.96 1.58
N ARG A 10 14.21 -10.27 1.84
CA ARG A 10 15.49 -11.01 1.97
C ARG A 10 16.26 -11.08 0.66
N GLU A 11 15.56 -11.32 -0.45
CA GLU A 11 16.14 -11.46 -1.78
C GLU A 11 16.54 -10.11 -2.36
N PHE A 12 15.62 -9.14 -2.40
CA PHE A 12 15.81 -7.90 -3.16
C PHE A 12 16.15 -6.68 -2.31
N LYS A 13 16.04 -6.79 -0.98
CA LYS A 13 16.13 -5.65 -0.05
C LYS A 13 15.13 -4.53 -0.40
N LYS A 14 13.93 -4.91 -0.83
CA LYS A 14 12.85 -3.97 -1.20
C LYS A 14 11.71 -4.03 -0.17
N PRO A 15 11.00 -2.91 0.06
CA PRO A 15 9.86 -2.90 0.97
C PRO A 15 8.70 -3.68 0.34
N ALA A 16 7.99 -4.44 1.16
CA ALA A 16 6.81 -5.20 0.77
C ALA A 16 5.83 -5.21 1.93
N LEU A 17 4.53 -5.20 1.63
CA LEU A 17 3.48 -5.29 2.64
C LEU A 17 2.36 -6.21 2.17
N THR A 18 1.60 -6.71 3.15
CA THR A 18 0.32 -7.39 2.94
C THR A 18 -0.77 -6.48 3.50
N ILE A 19 -1.85 -6.26 2.73
CA ILE A 19 -3.04 -5.55 3.20
C ILE A 19 -4.11 -6.59 3.51
N GLU A 20 -4.47 -6.69 4.78
CA GLU A 20 -5.65 -7.41 5.23
C GLU A 20 -6.79 -6.40 5.42
N ILE A 21 -7.87 -6.54 4.66
CA ILE A 21 -9.04 -5.67 4.74
C ILE A 21 -9.92 -6.15 5.90
N VAL A 22 -10.44 -5.22 6.70
CA VAL A 22 -11.30 -5.54 7.87
C VAL A 22 -12.47 -6.46 7.52
N GLY A 23 -12.65 -7.51 8.32
CA GLY A 23 -13.75 -8.48 8.22
C GLY A 23 -13.41 -9.78 8.95
N ASP A 24 -14.44 -10.51 9.37
CA ASP A 24 -14.27 -11.79 10.07
C ASP A 24 -14.28 -13.00 9.11
N TYR A 25 -14.71 -12.80 7.86
CA TYR A 25 -14.89 -13.84 6.85
C TYR A 25 -14.53 -13.32 5.46
N PHE A 26 -14.41 -14.26 4.50
CA PHE A 26 -14.16 -13.95 3.08
C PHE A 26 -15.37 -13.33 2.36
N ILE A 27 -16.56 -13.35 2.98
CA ILE A 27 -17.77 -12.73 2.45
C ILE A 27 -17.98 -11.39 3.15
N ALA A 28 -17.78 -10.30 2.42
CA ALA A 28 -18.02 -8.94 2.88
C ALA A 28 -19.33 -8.39 2.29
N ASP A 29 -20.03 -7.53 3.04
CA ASP A 29 -21.18 -6.80 2.52
C ASP A 29 -20.72 -5.82 1.43
N ALA A 30 -21.39 -5.88 0.27
CA ALA A 30 -21.16 -5.01 -0.87
C ALA A 30 -21.26 -3.53 -0.51
N SER A 31 -22.07 -3.16 0.48
CA SER A 31 -22.19 -1.79 0.99
C SER A 31 -20.86 -1.22 1.51
N THR A 32 -19.93 -2.08 1.93
CA THR A 32 -18.64 -1.67 2.49
C THR A 32 -17.57 -1.40 1.42
N ILE A 33 -17.76 -1.89 0.18
CA ILE A 33 -16.74 -1.90 -0.89
C ILE A 33 -16.14 -0.51 -1.10
N GLN A 34 -16.96 0.54 -1.20
CA GLN A 34 -16.45 1.89 -1.46
C GLN A 34 -15.59 2.41 -0.31
N THR A 35 -16.02 2.18 0.93
CA THR A 35 -15.26 2.59 2.13
C THR A 35 -13.92 1.87 2.19
N ARG A 36 -13.92 0.54 2.00
CA ARG A 36 -12.68 -0.27 2.06
C ARG A 36 -11.75 0.01 0.89
N GLY A 37 -12.30 0.21 -0.30
CA GLY A 37 -11.53 0.64 -1.46
C GLY A 37 -10.80 1.97 -1.23
N LEU A 38 -11.45 2.94 -0.57
CA LEU A 38 -10.83 4.22 -0.26
C LEU A 38 -9.70 4.10 0.78
N GLU A 39 -9.85 3.21 1.77
CA GLU A 39 -8.80 2.92 2.76
C GLU A 39 -7.57 2.30 2.10
N VAL A 40 -7.76 1.29 1.24
CA VAL A 40 -6.70 0.65 0.47
C VAL A 40 -6.02 1.64 -0.47
N TYR A 41 -6.80 2.49 -1.16
CA TYR A 41 -6.28 3.54 -2.03
C TYR A 41 -5.35 4.50 -1.28
N LYS A 42 -5.76 4.99 -0.11
CA LYS A 42 -4.91 5.87 0.72
C LYS A 42 -3.64 5.15 1.18
N GLY A 43 -3.77 3.89 1.60
CA GLY A 43 -2.64 3.05 2.02
C GLY A 43 -1.60 2.84 0.91
N ILE A 44 -2.03 2.49 -0.30
CA ILE A 44 -1.13 2.28 -1.45
C ILE A 44 -0.40 3.58 -1.82
N ASN A 45 -1.10 4.73 -1.84
CA ASN A 45 -0.47 6.01 -2.14
C ASN A 45 0.56 6.40 -1.07
N GLN A 46 0.28 6.16 0.21
CA GLN A 46 1.28 6.38 1.26
C GLN A 46 2.46 5.42 1.11
N PHE A 47 2.21 4.14 0.86
CA PHE A 47 3.27 3.16 0.68
C PHE A 47 4.20 3.50 -0.48
N ALA A 48 3.67 4.04 -1.58
CA ALA A 48 4.49 4.52 -2.69
C ALA A 48 5.47 5.63 -2.26
N LYS A 49 5.02 6.59 -1.45
CA LYS A 49 5.87 7.66 -0.90
C LYS A 49 6.96 7.09 0.01
N GLU A 50 6.57 6.22 0.93
CA GLU A 50 7.52 5.58 1.86
C GLU A 50 8.51 4.65 1.15
N THR A 51 8.12 4.07 0.01
CA THR A 51 9.02 3.25 -0.81
C THR A 51 10.16 4.09 -1.38
N THR A 52 9.90 5.33 -1.76
CA THR A 52 10.96 6.26 -2.22
C THR A 52 11.94 6.55 -1.08
N VAL A 53 11.44 6.88 0.11
CA VAL A 53 12.27 7.11 1.32
C VAL A 53 13.10 5.87 1.66
N PHE A 54 12.46 4.70 1.72
CA PHE A 54 13.11 3.44 2.06
C PHE A 54 14.27 3.12 1.10
N ASN A 55 14.12 3.44 -0.17
CA ASN A 55 15.17 3.23 -1.18
C ASN A 55 16.24 4.34 -1.22
N GLY A 56 16.19 5.31 -0.30
CA GLY A 56 17.15 6.41 -0.19
C GLY A 56 16.91 7.56 -1.19
N GLY A 57 15.73 7.66 -1.78
CA GLY A 57 15.32 8.77 -2.62
C GLY A 57 14.58 9.87 -1.85
N ASP A 58 14.58 11.09 -2.38
CA ASP A 58 13.76 12.19 -1.86
C ASP A 58 12.29 12.01 -2.23
N VAL A 59 11.38 12.35 -1.31
CA VAL A 59 9.95 12.35 -1.59
C VAL A 59 9.63 13.53 -2.50
N THR A 60 9.31 13.26 -3.77
CA THR A 60 8.68 14.28 -4.63
C THR A 60 7.29 14.60 -4.07
N PRO A 61 6.98 15.89 -3.84
CA PRO A 61 5.62 16.31 -3.47
C PRO A 61 4.61 15.85 -4.53
N ASP A 62 3.40 15.51 -4.10
CA ASP A 62 2.31 15.20 -5.03
C ASP A 62 2.09 16.44 -5.93
N LYS A 63 2.41 16.34 -7.23
CA LYS A 63 1.95 17.36 -8.19
C LYS A 63 0.44 17.21 -8.27
N PRO A 64 -0.36 18.27 -8.04
CA PRO A 64 -1.79 18.18 -8.23
C PRO A 64 -2.05 17.72 -9.67
N SER A 65 -2.88 16.68 -9.81
CA SER A 65 -3.20 16.06 -11.10
C SER A 65 -3.97 17.01 -12.04
N CYS A 66 -4.30 18.23 -11.61
CA CYS A 66 -5.01 19.23 -12.39
C CYS A 66 -4.46 20.64 -12.11
N GLY A 67 -4.04 21.34 -13.17
CA GLY A 67 -3.94 22.80 -13.26
C GLY A 67 -2.54 23.41 -13.06
N ASP A 68 -1.97 23.92 -14.16
CA ASP A 68 -1.23 25.18 -14.15
C ASP A 68 -2.24 26.33 -14.45
#